data_AF-A0A3C0IQD7-F1
#
_entry.id   AF-A0A3C0IQD7-F1
#
_cell.length_a   1.000
_cell.length_b   1.000
_cell.length_c   1.000
_cell.angle_alpha   90.00
_cell.angle_beta   90.00
_cell.angle_gamma   90.00
#
_symmetry.space_group_name_H-M   'P 1'
#
loop_
_entity.id
_entity.type
_entity.pdbx_description
1 polymer ?
#
loop_
_entity_poly.entity_id
_entity_poly.type
_entity_poly.pdbx_seq_one_letter_code
_entity_poly.pdbx_strand_id
1 'polypeptide(L)'
;AGGNDHLLERYTDALHEMDVLDGYNIEHKTDEVLHGLGFENDQLQRPYKTFSGGWRMRVLLAKMILQQPDVLLLDEPTNHL
;
A
#
# COMPACT_ATOMS: atom_id res chain seq x y z
N ALA A 1 10.79 -16.64 -32.81
CA ALA A 1 11.93 -16.37 -31.92
C ALA A 1 11.82 -15.01 -31.21
N GLY A 2 11.27 -13.94 -31.80
CA GLY A 2 11.27 -12.59 -31.19
C GLY A 2 10.23 -12.28 -30.09
N GLY A 3 9.47 -13.27 -29.59
CA GLY A 3 8.50 -13.02 -28.51
C GLY A 3 9.12 -12.85 -27.12
N ASN A 4 10.28 -13.49 -26.90
CA ASN A 4 11.01 -13.40 -25.63
C ASN A 4 11.77 -12.08 -25.47
N ASP A 5 12.36 -11.56 -26.56
CA ASP A 5 13.11 -10.30 -26.51
C ASP A 5 12.21 -9.12 -26.15
N HIS A 6 11.02 -9.04 -26.75
CA HIS A 6 10.04 -8.00 -26.44
C HIS A 6 9.45 -8.16 -25.01
N LEU A 7 9.41 -9.38 -24.46
CA LEU A 7 9.01 -9.60 -23.07
C LEU A 7 10.10 -9.13 -22.10
N LEU A 8 11.37 -9.38 -22.42
CA LEU A 8 12.52 -8.94 -21.64
C LEU A 8 12.67 -7.43 -21.65
N GLU A 9 12.47 -6.77 -22.79
CA GLU A 9 12.45 -5.30 -22.89
C GLU A 9 11.36 -4.72 -21.99
N ARG A 10 10.11 -5.18 -22.12
CA ARG A 10 9.01 -4.71 -21.27
C ARG A 10 9.23 -4.96 -19.78
N TYR A 11 9.85 -6.09 -19.42
CA TYR A 11 10.18 -6.39 -18.03
C TYR A 11 11.23 -5.42 -17.48
N THR A 12 12.25 -5.13 -18.29
CA THR A 12 13.31 -4.18 -17.93
C THR A 12 12.75 -2.76 -17.77
N ASP A 13 11.90 -2.32 -18.69
CA ASP A 13 11.23 -1.01 -18.60
C ASP A 13 10.36 -0.91 -17.35
N ALA A 14 9.57 -1.94 -17.04
CA ALA A 14 8.72 -1.95 -15.86
C ALA A 14 9.53 -1.95 -14.55
N LEU A 15 10.66 -2.67 -14.49
CA LEU A 15 11.56 -2.63 -13.34
C LEU A 15 12.19 -1.25 -13.17
N HIS A 16 12.61 -0.62 -14.26
CA HIS A 16 13.19 0.72 -14.21
C HIS A 16 12.16 1.77 -13.79
N GLU A 17 10.93 1.68 -14.30
CA GLU A 17 9.81 2.51 -13.87
C GLU A 17 9.54 2.33 -12.36
N MET A 18 9.55 1.10 -11.87
CA MET A 18 9.38 0.80 -10.45
C MET A 18 10.50 1.39 -9.58
N ASP A 19 11.76 1.33 -10.05
CA ASP A 19 12.92 1.90 -9.36
C ASP A 19 12.83 3.44 -9.31
N VAL A 20 12.50 4.08 -10.43
CA VAL A 20 12.29 5.54 -10.53
C VAL A 20 11.17 6.02 -9.61
N LEU A 21 10.12 5.22 -9.43
CA LEU A 21 9.01 5.52 -8.53
C LEU A 21 9.28 5.17 -7.05
N ASP A 22 10.54 4.87 -6.70
CA ASP A 22 10.93 4.50 -5.33
C ASP A 22 10.14 3.29 -4.82
N GLY A 23 9.85 2.35 -5.73
CA GLY A 23 9.03 1.17 -5.47
C GLY A 23 9.61 0.25 -4.41
N TYR A 24 10.94 0.26 -4.21
CA TYR A 24 11.61 -0.45 -3.11
C TYR A 24 11.26 0.09 -1.72
N ASN A 25 10.80 1.34 -1.64
CA ASN A 25 10.44 2.00 -0.39
C ASN A 25 8.95 1.86 -0.07
N ILE A 26 8.16 1.21 -0.94
CA ILE A 26 6.71 1.08 -0.73
C ILE A 26 6.37 0.28 0.53
N GLU A 27 7.15 -0.76 0.83
CA GLU A 27 6.96 -1.58 2.02
C GLU A 27 7.24 -0.76 3.28
N HIS A 28 8.38 -0.08 3.35
CA HIS A 28 8.72 0.80 4.46
C HIS A 28 7.69 1.93 4.67
N LYS A 29 7.24 2.59 3.59
CA LYS A 29 6.17 3.61 3.66
C LYS A 29 4.85 3.01 4.16
N THR A 30 4.52 1.81 3.72
CA THR A 30 3.30 1.11 4.15
C THR A 30 3.34 0.79 5.63
N ASP A 31 4.48 0.28 6.12
CA ASP A 31 4.70 -0.03 7.53
C ASP A 31 4.62 1.25 8.39
N GLU A 32 5.26 2.34 7.96
CA GLU A 32 5.23 3.63 8.66
C GLU A 32 3.79 4.16 8.80
N VAL A 33 3.00 4.14 7.72
CA VAL A 33 1.60 4.59 7.74
C VAL A 33 0.74 3.68 8.62
N LEU A 34 0.90 2.36 8.54
CA LEU A 34 0.14 1.41 9.36
C LEU A 34 0.50 1.56 10.84
N HIS A 35 1.77 1.73 11.18
CA HIS A 35 2.19 2.04 12.55
C HIS A 35 1.58 3.35 13.05
N GLY A 36 1.56 4.40 12.24
CA GLY A 36 0.89 5.67 12.56
C GLY A 36 -0.61 5.52 12.83
N LEU A 37 -1.25 4.47 12.29
CA LEU A 37 -2.66 4.13 12.50
C LEU A 37 -2.88 3.11 13.64
N GLY A 38 -1.82 2.77 14.37
CA GLY A 38 -1.85 1.93 15.57
C GLY A 38 -1.69 0.43 15.32
N PHE A 39 -1.25 0.00 14.13
CA PHE A 39 -0.92 -1.41 13.89
C PHE A 39 0.42 -1.78 14.53
N GLU A 40 0.47 -2.98 15.11
CA GLU A 40 1.68 -3.58 15.65
C GLU A 40 2.42 -4.43 14.60
N ASN A 41 3.72 -4.68 14.79
CA ASN A 41 4.56 -5.45 13.84
C ASN A 41 4.00 -6.84 13.53
N ASP A 42 3.44 -7.53 14.52
CA ASP A 42 2.84 -8.87 14.37
C ASP A 42 1.51 -8.82 13.58
N GLN A 43 0.89 -7.65 13.46
CA GLN A 43 -0.34 -7.43 12.72
C GLN A 43 -0.11 -7.11 11.24
N LEU A 44 1.08 -6.61 10.86
CA LEU A 44 1.37 -6.23 9.47
C LEU A 44 1.31 -7.42 8.50
N GLN A 45 1.70 -8.61 8.98
CA GLN A 45 1.67 -9.85 8.20
C GLN A 45 0.36 -10.64 8.39
N ARG A 46 -0.57 -10.12 9.18
CA ARG A 46 -1.82 -10.80 9.51
C ARG A 46 -2.82 -10.69 8.35
N PRO A 47 -3.54 -11.78 7.98
CA PRO A 47 -4.49 -11.71 6.89
C PRO A 47 -5.62 -10.68 7.12
N TYR A 48 -5.83 -9.78 6.16
CA TYR A 48 -6.83 -8.70 6.21
C TYR A 48 -8.23 -9.14 6.69
N LYS A 49 -8.70 -10.30 6.23
CA LYS A 49 -10.03 -10.85 6.58
C LYS A 49 -10.16 -11.21 8.07
N THR A 50 -9.09 -11.25 8.84
CA THR A 50 -9.13 -11.60 10.26
C THR A 50 -9.28 -10.39 11.19
N PHE A 51 -9.14 -9.16 10.66
CA PHE A 51 -9.39 -7.94 11.41
C PHE A 51 -10.89 -7.65 11.59
N SER A 52 -11.23 -6.97 12.68
CA SER A 52 -12.58 -6.43 12.90
C SER A 52 -12.91 -5.32 11.89
N GLY A 53 -14.19 -4.91 11.82
CA GLY A 53 -14.64 -3.85 10.91
C GLY A 53 -13.87 -2.53 11.04
N GLY A 54 -13.67 -2.03 12.26
CA GLY A 54 -12.93 -0.78 12.50
C GLY A 54 -11.45 -0.87 12.08
N TRP A 55 -10.80 -1.99 12.39
CA TRP A 55 -9.43 -2.25 11.94
C TRP A 55 -9.32 -2.36 10.42
N ARG A 56 -10.29 -2.97 9.74
CA ARG A 56 -10.35 -2.99 8.27
C ARG A 56 -10.52 -1.58 7.69
N MET A 57 -11.33 -0.72 8.32
CA MET A 57 -11.45 0.69 7.94
C MET A 57 -10.12 1.43 8.08
N ARG A 58 -9.34 1.16 9.14
CA ARG A 58 -7.98 1.72 9.28
C ARG A 58 -7.03 1.25 8.17
N VAL A 59 -7.08 -0.02 7.75
CA VAL A 59 -6.30 -0.50 6.59
C VAL A 59 -6.72 0.25 5.31
N LEU A 60 -8.01 0.48 5.10
CA LEU A 60 -8.49 1.24 3.95
C LEU A 60 -8.03 2.70 4.01
N LEU A 61 -8.01 3.31 5.20
CA LEU A 61 -7.45 4.64 5.41
C LEU A 61 -5.95 4.69 5.08
N ALA A 62 -5.17 3.71 5.56
CA ALA A 62 -3.75 3.58 5.23
C ALA A 62 -3.54 3.55 3.71
N LYS A 63 -4.33 2.74 3.01
CA LYS A 63 -4.29 2.64 1.54
C LYS A 63 -4.59 3.98 0.87
N MET A 64 -5.56 4.75 1.37
CA MET A 64 -5.88 6.07 0.82
C MET A 64 -4.74 7.07 1.08
N ILE A 65 -4.12 7.05 2.26
CA ILE A 65 -2.97 7.91 2.59
C ILE A 65 -1.76 7.59 1.69
N LEU A 66 -1.47 6.32 1.47
CA LEU A 66 -0.35 5.87 0.61
C LEU A 66 -0.49 6.29 -0.85
N GLN A 67 -1.72 6.56 -1.32
CA GLN A 67 -1.97 7.12 -2.64
C GLN A 67 -1.60 8.62 -2.75
N GLN A 68 -1.25 9.26 -1.64
CA GLN A 68 -0.88 10.68 -1.57
C GLN A 68 -1.89 11.61 -2.26
N PRO A 69 -3.20 11.55 -1.91
CA PRO A 69 -4.20 12.40 -2.53
C PRO A 69 -4.04 13.86 -2.10
N ASP A 70 -4.28 14.80 -3.02
CA ASP A 70 -4.28 16.24 -2.72
C ASP A 70 -5.40 16.62 -1.72
N VAL A 71 -6.53 15.91 -1.77
CA VAL A 71 -7.70 16.11 -0.91
C VAL A 71 -8.30 14.75 -0.54
N LEU A 72 -8.55 14.53 0.75
CA LEU A 72 -9.22 13.34 1.28
C LEU A 72 -10.51 13.76 2.02
N LEU A 73 -11.66 13.28 1.55
CA LEU A 73 -12.96 13.50 2.17
C LEU A 73 -13.37 12.23 2.93
N LEU A 74 -13.49 12.35 4.25
CA LEU A 74 -13.92 11.26 5.13
C LEU A 74 -15.26 11.67 5.76
N ASP A 75 -16.28 10.84 5.58
CA ASP A 75 -17.57 11.00 6.27
C ASP A 75 -17.56 10.16 7.56
N GLU A 76 -17.87 10.79 8.70
CA GLU A 76 -17.93 10.17 10.04
C GLU A 76 -16.72 9.26 10.42
N PRO A 77 -15.45 9.76 10.36
CA PRO A 77 -14.27 8.91 10.54
C PRO A 77 -14.09 8.34 11.96
N THR A 78 -14.80 8.87 12.96
CA THR A 78 -14.59 8.57 14.38
C THR A 78 -15.55 7.54 14.97
N ASN A 79 -16.60 7.12 14.25
CA ASN A 79 -17.67 6.32 14.85
C ASN A 79 -17.27 4.85 15.13
N HIS A 80 -16.15 4.39 14.57
CA HIS A 80 -15.66 3.01 14.65
C HIS A 80 -14.12 2.90 14.84
N LEU A 81 -13.46 3.99 15.25
CA LEU A 81 -12.04 4.00 15.61
C LEU A 81 -11.82 3.53 17.04
#